data_AF-A0A7S2WZG4-F1
#
_entry.id   AF-A0A7S2WZG4-F1
#
_cell.length_a   1.000
_cell.length_b   1.000
_cell.length_c   1.000
_cell.angle_alpha   90.00
_cell.angle_beta   90.00
_cell.angle_gamma   90.00
#
_symmetry.space_group_name_H-M   'P 1'
#
loop_
_entity.id
_entity.type
_entity.pdbx_description
1 polymer ?
#
loop_
_entity_poly.entity_id
_entity_poly.type
_entity_poly.pdbx_seq_one_letter_code
_entity_poly.pdbx_strand_id
1 'polypeptide(L)'
;MSGKFDAFLVIYNAVMTVASVLSTASVVYTLLNRGLGSLWAGAGHVQVVTHCMALLETVNALLGISRSGALTSFAQWFGKSNVLLCILYFIPELQNNPATALLFFVWSSSEIVRYYYYLLGIVMGKMGPDQL
;
A
#
# COMPACT_ATOMS: atom_id res chain seq x y z
N MET A 1 -6.06 0.61 -28.47
CA MET A 1 -5.93 -0.55 -27.53
C MET A 1 -5.91 -0.14 -26.04
N SER A 2 -6.30 1.10 -25.69
CA SER A 2 -6.08 1.69 -24.34
C SER A 2 -7.12 1.31 -23.28
N GLY A 3 -8.42 1.32 -23.61
CA GLY A 3 -9.47 1.36 -22.59
C GLY A 3 -9.58 0.16 -21.62
N LYS A 4 -9.06 -1.02 -21.98
CA LYS A 4 -9.08 -2.19 -21.07
C LYS A 4 -8.03 -2.08 -19.96
N PHE A 5 -6.83 -1.60 -20.30
CA PHE A 5 -5.77 -1.37 -19.32
C PHE A 5 -6.09 -0.19 -18.42
N ASP A 6 -6.69 0.88 -18.98
CA ASP A 6 -7.15 2.03 -18.21
C ASP A 6 -8.22 1.63 -17.17
N ALA A 7 -9.21 0.82 -17.57
CA ALA A 7 -10.23 0.31 -16.65
C ALA A 7 -9.64 -0.58 -15.54
N PHE A 8 -8.68 -1.44 -15.89
CA PHE A 8 -7.97 -2.26 -14.90
C PHE A 8 -7.20 -1.39 -13.89
N LEU A 9 -6.48 -0.38 -14.36
CA LEU A 9 -5.71 0.54 -13.50
C LEU A 9 -6.63 1.38 -12.60
N VAL A 10 -7.79 1.81 -13.08
CA VAL A 10 -8.82 2.47 -12.25
C VAL A 10 -9.26 1.55 -11.12
N ILE A 11 -9.63 0.31 -11.43
CA ILE A 11 -10.09 -0.67 -10.43
C ILE A 11 -8.98 -0.95 -9.42
N TYR A 12 -7.76 -1.20 -9.90
CA TYR A 12 -6.59 -1.47 -9.06
C TYR A 12 -6.34 -0.32 -8.08
N ASN A 13 -6.24 0.92 -8.58
CA ASN A 13 -5.98 2.08 -7.73
C ASN A 13 -7.13 2.32 -6.74
N ALA A 14 -8.39 2.12 -7.14
CA ALA A 14 -9.53 2.21 -6.22
C ALA A 14 -9.45 1.18 -5.09
N VAL A 15 -9.17 -0.08 -5.42
CA VAL A 15 -8.99 -1.15 -4.43
C VAL A 15 -7.83 -0.82 -3.49
N MET A 16 -6.71 -0.36 -4.02
CA MET A 16 -5.55 0.00 -3.21
C MET A 16 -5.79 1.23 -2.33
N THR A 17 -6.55 2.22 -2.79
CA THR A 17 -6.99 3.35 -1.94
C THR A 17 -7.82 2.82 -0.77
N VAL A 18 -8.81 1.96 -1.02
CA VAL A 18 -9.65 1.38 0.05
C VAL A 18 -8.81 0.54 1.01
N ALA A 19 -7.91 -0.31 0.50
CA ALA A 19 -7.01 -1.11 1.32
C ALA A 19 -6.12 -0.24 2.22
N SER A 20 -5.60 0.87 1.69
CA SER A 20 -4.76 1.81 2.44
C SER A 20 -5.54 2.56 3.52
N VAL A 21 -6.81 2.89 3.24
CA VAL A 21 -7.74 3.44 4.23
C VAL A 21 -8.01 2.43 5.34
N LEU A 22 -8.31 1.18 4.99
CA LEU A 22 -8.52 0.10 5.97
C LEU A 22 -7.27 -0.18 6.81
N SER A 23 -6.08 -0.19 6.20
CA SER A 23 -4.81 -0.29 6.89
C SER A 23 -4.66 0.83 7.92
N THR A 24 -4.88 2.09 7.53
CA THR A 24 -4.77 3.24 8.44
C THR A 24 -5.83 3.19 9.55
N ALA A 25 -7.07 2.88 9.19
CA ALA A 25 -8.17 2.76 10.13
C ALA A 25 -7.94 1.62 11.13
N SER A 26 -7.37 0.49 10.72
CA SER A 26 -7.05 -0.63 11.60
C SER A 26 -6.03 -0.25 12.68
N VAL A 27 -5.02 0.56 12.33
CA VAL A 27 -4.04 1.09 13.28
C VAL A 27 -4.72 2.02 14.27
N VAL A 28 -5.43 3.04 13.79
CA VAL A 28 -6.12 4.03 14.65
C VAL A 28 -7.13 3.36 15.56
N TYR A 29 -7.98 2.51 15.01
CA TYR A 29 -8.99 1.76 15.77
C TYR A 29 -8.36 0.90 16.86
N THR A 30 -7.28 0.18 16.53
CA THR A 30 -6.60 -0.70 17.50
C THR A 30 -5.95 0.11 18.61
N LEU A 31 -5.27 1.21 18.30
CA LEU A 31 -4.64 2.06 19.30
C LEU A 31 -5.67 2.69 20.24
N LEU A 32 -6.79 3.17 19.71
CA LEU A 32 -7.82 3.85 20.50
C LEU A 32 -8.66 2.88 21.35
N ASN A 33 -8.94 1.66 20.86
CA ASN A 33 -9.90 0.76 21.50
C ASN A 33 -9.27 -0.46 22.19
N ARG A 34 -8.07 -0.88 21.76
CA ARG A 34 -7.40 -2.10 22.25
C ARG A 34 -6.02 -1.84 22.83
N GLY A 35 -5.49 -0.63 22.64
CA GLY A 35 -4.16 -0.24 23.08
C GLY A 35 -3.03 -0.82 22.24
N LEU A 36 -1.81 -0.33 22.51
CA LEU A 36 -0.61 -0.67 21.76
C LEU A 36 -0.26 -2.17 21.81
N GLY A 37 -0.53 -2.85 22.92
CA GLY A 37 -0.26 -4.28 23.10
C GLY A 37 -1.03 -5.19 22.13
N SER A 38 -2.08 -4.68 21.49
CA SER A 38 -2.89 -5.40 20.51
C SER A 38 -2.63 -4.95 19.06
N LEU A 39 -1.63 -4.08 18.82
CA LEU A 39 -1.37 -3.43 17.53
C LEU A 39 -1.27 -4.46 16.39
N TRP A 40 -0.42 -5.47 16.58
CA TRP A 40 -0.19 -6.46 15.53
C TRP A 40 -1.41 -7.34 15.26
N ALA A 41 -2.09 -7.78 16.32
CA ALA A 41 -3.33 -8.56 16.19
C ALA A 41 -4.45 -7.77 15.49
N GLY A 42 -4.50 -6.45 15.66
CA GLY A 42 -5.52 -5.59 15.07
C GLY A 42 -5.19 -5.04 13.68
N ALA A 43 -3.92 -4.78 13.37
CA ALA A 43 -3.50 -4.07 12.17
C ALA A 43 -2.37 -4.76 11.38
N GLY A 44 -1.57 -5.62 12.00
CA GLY A 44 -0.38 -6.23 11.38
C GLY A 44 -0.72 -7.04 10.12
N HIS A 45 -1.72 -7.92 10.20
CA HIS A 45 -2.14 -8.71 9.04
C HIS A 45 -2.73 -7.87 7.91
N VAL A 46 -3.46 -6.80 8.24
CA VAL A 46 -4.00 -5.85 7.25
C VAL A 46 -2.85 -5.17 6.50
N GLN A 47 -1.82 -4.73 7.23
CA GLN A 47 -0.62 -4.14 6.63
C GLN A 47 0.12 -5.12 5.71
N VAL A 48 0.29 -6.38 6.14
CA VAL A 48 0.95 -7.42 5.34
C VAL A 48 0.21 -7.64 4.02
N VAL A 49 -1.11 -7.82 4.08
CA VAL A 49 -1.94 -8.03 2.87
C VAL A 49 -1.84 -6.82 1.93
N THR A 50 -1.95 -5.60 2.46
CA THR A 50 -1.83 -4.37 1.64
C THR A 50 -0.46 -4.24 0.98
N HIS A 51 0.63 -4.56 1.68
CA HIS A 51 1.97 -4.55 1.07
C HIS A 51 2.13 -5.65 0.02
N CYS A 52 1.56 -6.84 0.24
CA CYS A 52 1.57 -7.89 -0.79
C CYS A 52 0.78 -7.46 -2.04
N MET A 53 -0.36 -6.79 -1.89
CA MET A 53 -1.12 -6.25 -3.03
C MET A 53 -0.35 -5.15 -3.76
N ALA A 54 0.38 -4.29 -3.04
CA ALA A 54 1.20 -3.24 -3.63
C ALA A 54 2.34 -3.78 -4.53
N LEU A 55 2.76 -5.05 -4.35
CA LEU A 55 3.72 -5.69 -5.26
C LEU A 55 3.17 -5.81 -6.69
N LEU A 56 1.84 -5.91 -6.84
CA LEU A 56 1.20 -5.99 -8.15
C LEU A 56 1.48 -4.75 -9.00
N GLU A 57 1.74 -3.59 -8.39
CA GLU A 57 2.16 -2.39 -9.11
C GLU A 57 3.50 -2.58 -9.82
N THR A 58 4.45 -3.23 -9.15
CA THR A 58 5.73 -3.58 -9.76
C THR A 58 5.52 -4.56 -10.89
N VAL A 59 4.63 -5.53 -10.72
CA VAL A 59 4.28 -6.51 -11.78
C VAL A 59 3.63 -5.80 -12.97
N ASN A 60 2.71 -4.87 -12.74
CA ASN A 60 2.07 -4.07 -13.79
C ASN A 60 3.11 -3.27 -14.58
N ALA A 61 4.08 -2.68 -13.89
CA ALA A 61 5.19 -1.96 -14.53
C ALA A 61 6.11 -2.90 -15.34
N LEU A 62 6.42 -4.09 -14.80
CA LEU A 62 7.22 -5.10 -15.50
C LEU A 62 6.54 -5.65 -16.75
N LEU A 63 5.22 -5.83 -16.71
CA LEU A 63 4.41 -6.28 -17.84
C LEU A 63 4.13 -5.17 -18.85
N GLY A 64 4.57 -3.93 -18.60
CA GLY A 64 4.32 -2.77 -19.45
C GLY A 64 2.85 -2.31 -19.46
N ILE A 65 2.07 -2.71 -18.45
CA ILE A 65 0.68 -2.27 -18.24
C ILE A 65 0.67 -0.83 -17.71
N SER A 66 1.55 -0.53 -16.76
CA SER A 66 1.97 0.82 -16.43
C SER A 66 3.39 1.05 -16.94
N ARG A 67 3.74 2.29 -17.28
CA ARG A 67 5.06 2.64 -17.80
C ARG A 67 5.96 3.29 -16.75
N SER A 68 5.55 3.30 -15.48
CA SER A 68 6.42 3.55 -14.34
C SER A 68 7.70 2.74 -14.45
N GLY A 69 8.82 3.32 -14.00
CA GLY A 69 10.08 2.60 -13.93
C GLY A 69 9.91 1.39 -13.01
N ALA A 70 9.81 0.19 -13.58
CA ALA A 70 9.59 -1.04 -12.82
C ALA A 70 10.62 -1.24 -11.69
N LEU A 71 11.87 -0.84 -11.93
CA LEU A 71 12.93 -0.86 -10.93
C LEU A 71 12.69 0.14 -9.80
N THR A 72 12.15 1.32 -10.11
CA THR A 72 11.79 2.36 -9.13
C THR A 72 10.62 1.91 -8.27
N SER A 73 9.55 1.39 -8.86
CA SER A 73 8.40 0.86 -8.13
C SER A 73 8.79 -0.34 -7.26
N PHE A 74 9.64 -1.23 -7.78
CA PHE A 74 10.19 -2.34 -7.00
C PHE A 74 11.02 -1.85 -5.82
N ALA A 75 11.94 -0.89 -6.03
CA ALA A 75 12.80 -0.37 -4.97
C ALA A 75 11.97 0.31 -3.86
N GLN A 76 10.94 1.06 -4.24
CA GLN A 76 10.01 1.68 -3.28
C GLN A 76 9.24 0.64 -2.47
N TRP A 77 8.72 -0.39 -3.14
CA TRP A 77 8.02 -1.48 -2.48
C TRP A 77 8.94 -2.28 -1.56
N PHE A 78 10.13 -2.66 -2.06
CA PHE A 78 11.10 -3.47 -1.33
C PHE A 78 11.61 -2.77 -0.08
N GLY A 79 11.91 -1.46 -0.17
CA GLY A 79 12.41 -0.68 0.97
C GLY A 79 11.47 -0.69 2.17
N LYS A 80 10.15 -0.63 1.95
CA LYS A 80 9.14 -0.68 3.02
C LYS A 80 8.80 -2.12 3.41
N SER A 81 8.55 -2.96 2.41
CA SER A 81 8.07 -4.33 2.60
C SER A 81 9.12 -5.23 3.25
N ASN A 82 10.41 -4.95 3.09
CA ASN A 82 11.46 -5.68 3.79
C ASN A 82 11.33 -5.51 5.33
N VAL A 83 11.10 -4.29 5.80
CA VAL A 83 10.91 -4.03 7.24
C VAL A 83 9.67 -4.75 7.76
N LEU A 84 8.56 -4.73 7.01
CA LEU A 84 7.33 -5.40 7.44
C LEU A 84 7.43 -6.94 7.36
N LEU A 85 7.77 -7.47 6.19
CA LEU A 85 7.69 -8.90 5.89
C LEU A 85 8.90 -9.69 6.41
N CYS A 86 10.10 -9.09 6.44
CA CYS A 86 11.31 -9.79 6.86
C CYS A 86 11.70 -9.51 8.32
N ILE A 87 11.26 -8.38 8.91
CA ILE A 87 11.62 -8.01 10.28
C ILE A 87 10.41 -8.10 11.20
N LEU A 88 9.41 -7.23 11.03
CA LEU A 88 8.27 -7.14 11.95
C LEU A 88 7.45 -8.43 12.00
N TYR A 89 7.29 -9.13 10.89
CA TYR A 89 6.58 -10.41 10.84
C TYR A 89 7.26 -11.51 11.68
N PHE A 90 8.59 -11.55 11.70
CA PHE A 90 9.36 -12.62 12.34
C PHE A 90 9.85 -12.29 13.76
N ILE A 91 9.76 -11.03 14.19
CA ILE A 91 10.25 -10.57 15.50
C ILE A 91 9.07 -10.02 16.33
N PRO A 92 8.39 -10.87 17.13
CA PRO A 92 7.22 -10.49 17.92
C PRO A 92 7.45 -9.33 18.89
N GLU A 93 8.67 -9.15 19.38
CA GLU A 93 9.05 -8.08 20.30
C GLU A 93 8.89 -6.69 19.69
N LEU A 94 9.01 -6.58 18.37
CA LEU A 94 8.87 -5.33 17.64
C LEU A 94 7.42 -5.05 17.22
N GLN A 95 6.56 -6.07 17.20
CA GLN A 95 5.21 -6.01 16.64
C GLN A 95 4.28 -5.02 17.36
N ASN A 96 4.42 -4.88 18.68
CA ASN A 96 3.60 -4.00 19.51
C ASN A 96 4.40 -2.82 20.10
N ASN A 97 5.34 -2.29 19.31
CA ASN A 97 6.17 -1.14 19.67
C ASN A 97 5.56 0.18 19.18
N PRO A 98 5.71 1.33 19.89
CA PRO A 98 5.24 2.63 19.40
C PRO A 98 5.83 3.00 18.02
N ALA A 99 7.07 2.60 17.74
CA ALA A 99 7.70 2.81 16.45
C ALA A 99 6.95 2.06 15.33
N THR A 100 6.52 0.83 15.58
CA THR A 100 5.71 0.04 14.62
C THR A 100 4.36 0.69 14.36
N ALA A 101 3.72 1.24 15.40
CA ALA A 101 2.47 1.98 15.25
C ALA A 101 2.64 3.20 14.33
N LEU A 102 3.71 3.97 14.55
CA LEU A 102 4.03 5.14 13.73
C LEU A 102 4.37 4.75 12.29
N LEU A 103 5.17 3.71 12.09
CA LEU A 103 5.51 3.20 10.76
C LEU A 103 4.26 2.80 9.99
N PHE A 104 3.38 2.00 10.61
CA PHE A 104 2.14 1.56 9.98
C PHE A 104 1.24 2.74 9.60
N PHE A 105 1.07 3.70 10.51
CA PHE A 105 0.25 4.89 10.27
C PHE A 105 0.80 5.77 9.13
N VAL A 106 2.10 6.08 9.18
CA VAL A 106 2.76 6.94 8.18
C VAL A 106 2.77 6.26 6.81
N TRP A 107 3.09 4.97 6.76
CA TRP A 107 3.12 4.25 5.49
C TRP A 107 1.72 4.18 4.88
N SER A 108 0.73 3.65 5.59
CA SER A 108 -0.60 3.49 5.00
C SER A 108 -1.28 4.82 4.66
N SER A 109 -1.05 5.88 5.44
CA SER A 109 -1.56 7.22 5.09
C SER A 109 -0.94 7.78 3.81
N SER A 110 0.37 7.57 3.61
CA SER A 110 1.04 7.97 2.35
C SER A 110 0.51 7.20 1.14
N GLU A 111 0.10 5.94 1.32
CA GLU A 111 -0.45 5.12 0.24
C GLU A 111 -1.86 5.54 -0.16
N ILE A 112 -2.69 6.01 0.79
CA ILE A 112 -4.00 6.60 0.47
C ILE A 112 -3.83 7.73 -0.54
N VAL A 113 -2.93 8.67 -0.25
CA VAL A 113 -2.69 9.84 -1.11
C VAL A 113 -2.21 9.40 -2.50
N ARG A 114 -1.25 8.47 -2.56
CA ARG A 114 -0.66 8.00 -3.82
C ARG A 114 -1.67 7.31 -4.72
N TYR A 115 -2.35 6.27 -4.21
CA TYR A 115 -3.31 5.51 -5.00
C TYR A 115 -4.54 6.34 -5.38
N TYR A 116 -4.98 7.24 -4.49
CA TYR A 116 -6.07 8.16 -4.79
C TYR A 116 -5.69 9.17 -5.88
N TYR A 117 -4.46 9.69 -5.84
CA TYR A 117 -3.94 10.58 -6.88
C TYR A 117 -3.90 9.91 -8.25
N TYR A 118 -3.39 8.68 -8.32
CA TYR A 118 -3.38 7.88 -9.55
C TYR A 118 -4.79 7.58 -10.07
N LEU A 119 -5.72 7.19 -9.18
CA LEU A 119 -7.12 6.97 -9.52
C LEU A 119 -7.74 8.23 -10.16
N LEU A 120 -7.63 9.38 -9.50
CA LEU A 120 -8.20 10.64 -10.01
C LEU A 120 -7.52 11.08 -11.31
N GLY A 121 -6.21 10.88 -11.43
CA GLY A 121 -5.46 11.18 -12.65
C GLY A 121 -6.04 10.47 -13.87
N ILE A 122 -6.33 9.17 -13.75
CA ILE A 122 -6.91 8.37 -14.84
C ILE A 122 -8.36 8.76 -15.10
N VAL A 123 -9.19 8.87 -14.05
CA VAL A 123 -10.62 9.20 -14.18
C VAL A 123 -10.85 10.57 -14.81
N MET A 124 -9.99 11.55 -14.50
CA MET A 124 -10.06 12.90 -15.09
C MET A 124 -9.42 12.98 -16.47
N GLY A 125 -8.88 11.88 -17.02
CA GLY A 125 -8.18 11.86 -18.31
C GLY A 125 -6.87 12.67 -18.31
N LYS A 126 -6.32 12.98 -17.13
CA LYS A 126 -5.08 13.74 -16.95
C LYS A 126 -3.83 12.86 -16.91
N MET A 127 -4.01 11.56 -16.73
CA MET A 127 -2.93 10.59 -16.54
C MET A 127 -3.26 9.35 -17.37
N GLY A 128 -2.38 9.05 -18.32
CA GLY A 128 -2.42 7.80 -19.09
C GLY A 128 -1.51 6.73 -18.47
N PRO A 129 -1.51 5.51 -19.02
CA PRO A 129 -0.60 4.42 -18.62
C PRO A 129 0.89 4.81 -18.62
N ASP A 130 1.25 5.82 -19.42
CA ASP A 130 2.60 6.38 -19.56
C ASP A 130 3.04 7.28 -18.40
N GLN A 131 2.10 7.76 -17.59
CA GLN A 131 2.33 8.70 -16.49
C GLN A 131 2.15 8.06 -15.10
N LEU A 132 1.84 6.75 -15.05
CA LEU A 132 1.60 5.96 -13.84
C LEU A 132 2.78 5.09 -13.46
#